data_AF-A0ABD0TSL7-F1
#
_entry.id   AF-A0ABD0TSL7-F1
#
_cell.length_a   1.000
_cell.length_b   1.000
_cell.length_c   1.000
_cell.angle_alpha   90.00
_cell.angle_beta   90.00
_cell.angle_gamma   90.00
#
_symmetry.space_group_name_H-M   'P 1'
#
loop_
_entity.id
_entity.type
_entity.pdbx_description
1 polymer ?
#
loop_
_entity_poly.entity_id
_entity_poly.type
_entity_poly.pdbx_seq_one_letter_code
_entity_poly.pdbx_strand_id
1 'polypeptide(L)'
;MPFCSVCNTSIGSNSWIGHLRSRSHKQNNSSQPHSDGVEIVASAFRSRIISYRIVPSESDQVSLDSFFNSISNKIKSLIDEALKKHTCLKVNFELFSIFMLFKNNMQEMKSFLTKNFVIYQNYDFDSIFLKLQSTLKKKIDEFQESDSGWAFLSNSHL
;
A
#
# COMPACT_ATOMS: atom_id res chain seq x y z
N MET A 1 23.90 -3.01 26.93
CA MET A 1 22.90 -3.64 26.04
C MET A 1 22.76 -2.76 24.81
N PRO A 2 23.01 -3.25 23.60
CA PRO A 2 22.82 -2.46 22.38
C PRO A 2 21.34 -2.10 22.15
N PHE A 3 21.11 -0.90 21.63
CA PHE A 3 19.79 -0.39 21.28
C PHE A 3 19.52 -0.55 19.79
N CYS A 4 18.35 -1.08 19.44
CA CYS A 4 17.90 -1.20 18.06
C CYS A 4 16.98 -0.03 17.69
N SER A 5 17.45 0.84 16.81
CA SER A 5 16.66 1.96 16.27
C SER A 5 15.48 1.51 15.40
N VAL A 6 15.58 0.34 14.76
CA VAL A 6 14.52 -0.22 13.88
C VAL A 6 13.36 -0.80 14.69
N CYS A 7 13.65 -1.43 15.84
CA CYS A 7 12.63 -2.05 16.70
C CYS A 7 12.33 -1.23 17.96
N ASN A 8 12.96 -0.05 18.09
CA ASN A 8 12.88 0.87 19.22
C ASN A 8 13.00 0.18 20.60
N THR A 9 13.93 -0.78 20.73
CA THR A 9 14.06 -1.60 21.94
C THR A 9 15.52 -1.94 22.25
N SER A 10 15.81 -2.13 23.55
CA SER A 10 17.11 -2.57 24.03
C SER A 10 17.22 -4.09 23.97
N ILE A 11 18.23 -4.58 23.28
CA ILE A 11 18.45 -6.01 23.09
C ILE A 11 19.71 -6.43 23.85
N GLY A 12 19.66 -7.59 24.52
CA GLY A 12 20.85 -8.15 25.18
C GLY A 12 21.97 -8.40 24.16
N SER A 13 23.23 -8.10 24.51
CA SER A 13 24.36 -8.19 23.58
C SER A 13 24.50 -9.57 22.93
N ASN A 14 24.25 -10.64 23.69
CA ASN A 14 24.33 -12.03 23.21
C ASN A 14 23.20 -12.39 22.22
N SER A 15 22.10 -11.63 22.25
CA SER A 15 20.93 -11.83 21.39
C SER A 15 20.90 -10.87 20.21
N TRP A 16 21.86 -9.94 20.10
CA TRP A 16 21.89 -8.90 19.04
C TRP A 16 21.89 -9.50 17.64
N ILE A 17 22.80 -10.46 17.37
CA ILE A 17 22.90 -11.13 16.07
C ILE A 17 21.61 -11.92 15.76
N GLY A 18 21.02 -12.56 16.77
CA GLY A 18 19.74 -13.28 16.64
C GLY A 18 18.57 -12.33 16.36
N HIS A 19 18.53 -11.18 17.03
CA HIS A 19 17.57 -10.11 16.82
C HIS A 19 17.63 -9.58 15.39
N LEU A 20 18.81 -9.21 14.89
CA LEU A 20 18.97 -8.71 13.51
C LEU A 20 18.49 -9.72 12.45
N ARG A 21 18.58 -11.02 12.74
CA ARG A 21 18.14 -12.11 11.84
C ARG A 21 16.67 -12.46 11.98
N SER A 22 16.02 -12.04 13.07
CA SER A 22 14.63 -12.36 13.40
C SER A 22 13.67 -11.83 12.33
N ARG A 23 12.54 -12.53 12.15
CA ARG A 23 11.48 -12.08 11.23
C ARG A 23 10.93 -10.73 11.65
N SER A 24 10.70 -10.52 12.94
CA SER A 24 10.19 -9.25 13.48
C SER A 24 11.12 -8.07 13.18
N HIS A 25 12.45 -8.22 13.36
CA HIS A 25 13.38 -7.16 13.01
C HIS A 25 13.44 -6.90 11.51
N LYS A 26 13.44 -7.96 10.69
CA LYS A 26 13.41 -7.81 9.23
C LYS A 26 12.13 -7.14 8.72
N GLN A 27 11.01 -7.42 9.37
CA GLN A 27 9.70 -6.83 9.06
C GLN A 27 9.65 -5.36 9.50
N ASN A 28 10.17 -5.02 10.68
CA ASN A 28 10.30 -3.63 11.10
C ASN A 28 11.34 -2.85 10.26
N ASN A 29 12.31 -3.54 9.66
CA ASN A 29 13.24 -2.95 8.68
C ASN A 29 12.67 -2.93 7.26
N SER A 30 11.49 -3.54 7.05
CA SER A 30 10.95 -3.77 5.71
C SER A 30 10.18 -2.58 5.15
N SER A 31 9.94 -1.53 5.93
CA SER A 31 9.45 -0.26 5.40
C SER A 31 10.30 0.91 5.88
N GLN A 32 10.59 1.84 4.98
CA GLN A 32 11.35 3.06 5.26
C GLN A 32 10.47 4.26 4.95
N PRO A 33 10.39 5.29 5.83
CA PRO A 33 9.65 6.50 5.53
C PRO A 33 10.17 7.17 4.25
N HIS A 34 9.27 7.63 3.38
CA HIS A 34 9.61 8.37 2.15
C HIS A 34 9.11 9.82 2.22
N SER A 35 7.81 9.98 2.44
CA SER A 35 7.14 11.27 2.60
C SER A 35 5.90 11.12 3.49
N ASP A 36 5.18 12.22 3.74
CA ASP A 36 4.04 12.21 4.66
C ASP A 36 2.97 11.16 4.29
N GLY A 37 2.79 10.17 5.17
CA GLY A 37 1.92 9.01 4.95
C GLY A 37 2.33 8.09 3.79
N VAL A 38 3.61 8.08 3.39
CA VAL A 38 4.16 7.19 2.35
C VAL A 38 5.42 6.49 2.85
N GLU A 39 5.44 5.17 2.71
CA GLU A 39 6.59 4.32 3.04
C GLU A 39 7.08 3.56 1.81
N ILE A 40 8.39 3.34 1.70
CA ILE A 40 8.98 2.42 0.73
C ILE A 40 9.05 1.04 1.37
N VAL A 41 8.42 0.06 0.74
CA VAL A 41 8.46 -1.35 1.18
C VAL A 41 9.65 -2.04 0.53
N ALA A 42 10.54 -2.59 1.36
CA ALA A 42 11.70 -3.38 0.96
C ALA A 42 11.23 -4.63 0.21
N SER A 43 11.51 -4.68 -1.10
CA SER A 43 11.09 -5.80 -1.94
C SER A 43 12.14 -6.91 -1.99
N ALA A 44 11.69 -8.17 -1.96
CA ALA A 44 12.53 -9.35 -2.14
C ALA A 44 13.09 -9.49 -3.58
N PHE A 45 12.72 -8.59 -4.50
CA PHE A 45 13.04 -8.67 -5.93
C PHE A 45 14.42 -8.09 -6.29
N ARG A 46 15.39 -8.11 -5.37
CA ARG A 46 16.73 -7.52 -5.56
C ARG A 46 16.64 -6.06 -6.07
N SER A 47 15.70 -5.29 -5.53
CA SER A 47 15.47 -3.87 -5.85
C SER A 47 15.07 -3.56 -7.31
N ARG A 48 14.65 -4.54 -8.10
CA ARG A 48 14.16 -4.29 -9.49
C ARG A 48 12.77 -3.67 -9.54
N ILE A 49 12.01 -3.80 -8.46
CA ILE A 49 10.69 -3.22 -8.27
C ILE A 49 10.75 -2.46 -6.96
N ILE A 50 10.43 -1.16 -7.04
CA ILE A 50 10.16 -0.33 -5.88
C ILE A 50 8.67 -0.39 -5.58
N SER A 51 8.33 -0.58 -4.32
CA SER A 51 6.96 -0.66 -3.85
C SER A 51 6.74 0.44 -2.83
N TYR A 52 5.68 1.22 -3.02
CA TYR A 52 5.28 2.27 -2.10
C TYR A 52 4.00 1.85 -1.38
N ARG A 53 3.90 2.19 -0.11
CA ARG A 53 2.74 1.99 0.74
C ARG A 53 2.23 3.35 1.16
N ILE A 54 0.99 3.64 0.83
CA ILE A 54 0.31 4.87 1.24
C ILE A 54 -0.58 4.52 2.41
N VAL A 55 -0.30 5.11 3.58
CA VAL A 55 -1.07 4.87 4.80
C VAL A 55 -2.27 5.82 4.82
N PRO A 56 -3.51 5.31 4.89
CA PRO A 56 -4.69 6.15 4.99
C PRO A 56 -4.69 6.94 6.30
N SER A 57 -5.09 8.21 6.24
CA SER A 57 -5.38 9.02 7.43
C SER A 57 -6.67 8.53 8.09
N GLU A 58 -6.93 8.88 9.35
CA GLU A 58 -8.18 8.47 10.04
C GLU A 58 -9.45 8.90 9.28
N SER A 59 -9.44 10.08 8.65
CA SER A 59 -10.53 10.58 7.79
C SER A 59 -10.75 9.75 6.52
N ASP A 60 -9.73 9.03 6.06
CA ASP A 60 -9.71 8.36 4.76
C ASP A 60 -10.24 6.92 4.86
N GLN A 61 -10.48 6.44 6.07
CA GLN A 61 -10.90 5.06 6.32
C GLN A 61 -12.38 4.83 5.96
N VAL A 62 -13.20 5.89 5.91
CA VAL A 62 -14.67 5.76 5.85
C VAL A 62 -15.22 5.61 4.43
N SER A 63 -14.59 6.21 3.42
CA SER A 63 -15.07 6.18 2.03
C SER A 63 -13.93 6.02 1.04
N LEU A 64 -14.12 5.17 0.03
CA LEU A 64 -13.20 4.99 -1.09
C LEU A 64 -12.95 6.31 -1.83
N ASP A 65 -13.98 7.15 -2.02
CA ASP A 65 -13.83 8.43 -2.70
C ASP A 65 -12.97 9.41 -1.91
N SER A 66 -13.18 9.47 -0.59
CA SER A 66 -12.38 10.31 0.29
C SER A 66 -10.91 9.86 0.30
N PHE A 67 -10.69 8.55 0.36
CA PHE A 67 -9.34 7.98 0.27
C PHE A 67 -8.67 8.29 -1.07
N PHE A 68 -9.33 8.07 -2.20
CA PHE A 68 -8.73 8.39 -3.50
C PHE A 68 -8.39 9.87 -3.62
N ASN A 69 -9.27 10.76 -3.15
CA ASN A 69 -9.00 12.19 -3.16
C ASN A 69 -7.79 12.56 -2.29
N SER A 70 -7.62 11.92 -1.13
CA SER A 70 -6.50 12.20 -0.23
C SER A 70 -5.15 11.72 -0.78
N ILE A 71 -5.13 10.61 -1.52
CA ILE A 71 -3.89 10.00 -2.03
C ILE A 71 -3.52 10.44 -3.46
N SER A 72 -4.42 11.11 -4.19
CA SER A 72 -4.22 11.48 -5.60
C SER A 72 -2.89 12.22 -5.82
N ASN A 73 -2.65 13.28 -5.05
CA ASN A 73 -1.41 14.05 -5.12
C ASN A 73 -0.18 13.20 -4.76
N LYS A 74 -0.29 12.29 -3.77
CA LYS A 74 0.82 11.41 -3.37
C LYS A 74 1.20 10.48 -4.51
N ILE A 75 0.21 9.85 -5.17
CA ILE A 75 0.46 8.98 -6.33
C ILE A 75 1.11 9.77 -7.47
N LYS A 76 0.61 10.98 -7.78
CA LYS A 76 1.18 11.83 -8.82
C LYS A 76 2.65 12.12 -8.56
N SER A 77 2.97 12.59 -7.35
CA SER A 77 4.34 12.90 -6.96
C SER A 77 5.28 11.70 -7.09
N LEU A 78 4.84 10.50 -6.68
CA LEU A 78 5.65 9.27 -6.81
C LEU A 78 5.93 8.91 -8.28
N ILE A 79 4.93 9.06 -9.16
CA ILE A 79 5.10 8.82 -10.61
C ILE A 79 6.06 9.85 -11.20
N ASP A 80 5.86 11.14 -10.91
CA ASP A 80 6.71 12.23 -11.41
C ASP A 80 8.16 12.07 -10.95
N GLU A 81 8.39 11.72 -9.69
CA GLU A 81 9.73 11.44 -9.15
C GLU A 81 10.42 10.26 -9.84
N ALA A 82 9.66 9.21 -10.15
CA ALA A 82 10.19 8.05 -10.85
C ALA A 82 10.48 8.35 -12.34
N LEU A 83 9.66 9.16 -13.01
CA LEU A 83 9.88 9.57 -14.41
C LEU A 83 11.07 10.52 -14.59
N LYS A 84 11.50 11.24 -13.54
CA LYS A 84 12.78 11.99 -13.57
C LYS A 84 13.98 11.06 -13.74
N LYS A 85 13.89 9.80 -13.30
CA LYS A 85 14.98 8.82 -13.32
C LYS A 85 14.85 7.81 -14.46
N HIS A 86 13.64 7.62 -14.98
CA HIS A 86 13.32 6.58 -15.95
C HIS A 86 12.45 7.14 -17.08
N THR A 87 12.70 6.69 -18.31
CA THR A 87 11.96 7.15 -19.50
C THR A 87 10.53 6.60 -19.57
N CYS A 88 10.28 5.46 -18.92
CA CYS A 88 8.99 4.78 -18.89
C CYS A 88 8.87 3.98 -17.59
N LEU A 89 7.65 3.91 -17.06
CA LEU A 89 7.31 3.16 -15.86
C LEU A 89 6.24 2.12 -16.16
N LYS A 90 6.35 0.98 -15.49
CA LYS A 90 5.30 -0.03 -15.42
C LYS A 90 4.81 -0.11 -13.98
N VAL A 91 3.58 0.35 -13.75
CA VAL A 91 3.03 0.54 -12.40
C VAL A 91 1.76 -0.29 -12.23
N ASN A 92 1.63 -1.02 -11.13
CA ASN A 92 0.37 -1.60 -10.68
C ASN A 92 0.03 -1.03 -9.31
N PHE A 93 -1.25 -1.07 -8.97
CA PHE A 93 -1.78 -0.61 -7.69
C PHE A 93 -2.48 -1.77 -7.00
N GLU A 94 -2.30 -1.88 -5.69
CA GLU A 94 -3.02 -2.84 -4.86
C GLU A 94 -3.72 -2.08 -3.74
N LEU A 95 -5.04 -2.20 -3.69
CA LEU A 95 -5.86 -1.62 -2.63
C LEU A 95 -6.17 -2.68 -1.59
N PHE A 96 -5.93 -2.37 -0.33
CA PHE A 96 -6.30 -3.22 0.81
C PHE A 96 -7.51 -2.61 1.51
N SER A 97 -8.53 -3.43 1.75
CA SER A 97 -9.77 -2.99 2.38
C SER A 97 -10.27 -4.07 3.35
N ILE A 98 -10.87 -3.64 4.46
CA ILE A 98 -11.51 -4.52 5.43
C ILE A 98 -12.97 -4.69 5.01
N PHE A 99 -13.42 -5.94 4.95
CA PHE A 99 -14.83 -6.29 4.74
C PHE A 99 -15.38 -7.01 5.96
N MET A 100 -16.69 -6.88 6.19
CA MET A 100 -17.43 -7.58 7.23
C MET A 100 -18.41 -8.58 6.60
N LEU A 101 -18.39 -9.82 7.07
CA LEU A 101 -19.40 -10.84 6.75
C LEU A 101 -20.51 -10.79 7.81
N PHE A 102 -21.71 -10.34 7.43
CA PHE A 102 -22.82 -10.16 8.39
C PHE A 102 -23.29 -11.47 9.04
N LYS A 103 -23.11 -12.60 8.37
CA LYS A 103 -23.58 -13.91 8.84
C LYS A 103 -22.97 -14.32 10.19
N ASN A 104 -21.76 -13.86 10.49
CA ASN A 104 -21.03 -14.25 11.70
C ASN A 104 -20.13 -13.12 12.27
N ASN A 105 -20.33 -11.88 11.84
CA ASN A 105 -19.54 -10.71 12.23
C ASN A 105 -18.02 -10.88 12.03
N MET A 106 -17.59 -11.72 11.09
CA MET A 106 -16.18 -11.83 10.75
C MET A 106 -15.72 -10.61 9.96
N GLN A 107 -14.54 -10.09 10.30
CA GLN A 107 -13.84 -9.09 9.50
C GLN A 107 -12.64 -9.73 8.82
N GLU A 108 -12.46 -9.43 7.54
CA GLU A 108 -11.32 -9.93 6.78
C GLU A 108 -10.77 -8.84 5.88
N MET A 109 -9.43 -8.76 5.80
CA MET A 109 -8.76 -7.92 4.83
C MET A 109 -8.78 -8.61 3.47
N LYS A 110 -9.23 -7.87 2.45
CA LYS A 110 -9.15 -8.26 1.04
C LYS A 110 -8.25 -7.30 0.28
N SER A 111 -7.61 -7.79 -0.77
CA SER A 111 -6.78 -6.96 -1.65
C SER A 111 -7.27 -7.00 -3.09
N PHE A 112 -7.17 -5.85 -3.76
CA PHE A 112 -7.59 -5.68 -5.15
C PHE A 112 -6.44 -5.10 -5.96
N LEU A 113 -5.82 -5.97 -6.77
CA LEU A 113 -4.69 -5.62 -7.62
C LEU A 113 -5.16 -5.14 -9.01
N THR A 114 -4.59 -4.05 -9.52
CA THR A 114 -4.80 -3.62 -10.91
C THR A 114 -3.88 -4.35 -11.88
N LYS A 115 -4.26 -4.35 -13.17
CA LYS A 115 -3.29 -4.61 -14.24
C LYS A 115 -2.25 -3.48 -14.27
N ASN A 116 -1.14 -3.75 -14.96
CA ASN A 116 -0.08 -2.76 -15.12
C ASN A 116 -0.54 -1.60 -16.03
N PHE A 117 -0.29 -0.38 -15.57
CA PHE A 117 -0.28 0.85 -16.35
C PHE A 117 1.13 1.07 -16.89
N VAL A 118 1.22 1.51 -18.14
CA VAL A 118 2.49 1.93 -18.75
C VAL A 118 2.44 3.45 -18.84
N ILE A 119 3.41 4.12 -18.21
CA ILE A 119 3.44 5.57 -18.04
C ILE A 119 4.71 6.13 -18.67
N TYR A 120 4.55 7.12 -19.55
CA TYR A 120 5.62 7.84 -20.24
C TYR A 120 5.70 9.30 -19.74
N GLN A 121 6.71 10.06 -20.15
CA GLN A 121 6.91 11.43 -19.63
C GLN A 121 5.75 12.41 -19.89
N ASN A 122 4.99 12.24 -20.96
CA ASN A 122 3.86 13.10 -21.34
C ASN A 122 2.50 12.51 -20.93
N TYR A 123 2.46 11.73 -19.85
CA TYR A 123 1.25 11.06 -19.41
C TYR A 123 0.19 12.05 -18.90
N ASP A 124 -1.08 11.70 -19.10
CA ASP A 124 -2.22 12.37 -18.50
C ASP A 124 -2.52 11.70 -17.14
N PHE A 125 -2.16 12.39 -16.05
CA PHE A 125 -2.39 11.87 -14.71
C PHE A 125 -3.88 11.66 -14.41
N ASP A 126 -4.74 12.60 -14.80
CA ASP A 126 -6.16 12.56 -14.45
C ASP A 126 -6.85 11.38 -15.14
N SER A 127 -6.51 11.13 -16.40
CA SER A 127 -6.98 9.95 -17.15
C SER A 127 -6.55 8.63 -16.50
N ILE A 128 -5.28 8.52 -16.10
CA ILE A 128 -4.76 7.32 -15.41
C ILE A 128 -5.45 7.15 -14.05
N PHE A 129 -5.62 8.23 -13.30
CA PHE A 129 -6.20 8.21 -11.97
C PHE A 129 -7.69 7.83 -12.00
N LEU A 130 -8.47 8.40 -12.92
CA LEU A 130 -9.86 8.00 -13.15
C LEU A 130 -9.99 6.52 -13.55
N LYS A 131 -9.07 6.03 -14.37
CA LYS A 131 -9.02 4.61 -14.75
C LYS A 131 -8.66 3.71 -13.56
N LEU A 132 -7.77 4.15 -12.69
CA LEU A 132 -7.43 3.46 -11.44
C LEU A 132 -8.66 3.37 -10.53
N GLN A 133 -9.30 4.50 -10.24
CA GLN A 133 -10.49 4.56 -9.39
C GLN A 133 -11.61 3.67 -9.91
N SER A 134 -11.96 3.78 -11.20
CA SER A 134 -13.03 2.96 -11.80
C SER A 134 -12.70 1.46 -11.76
N THR A 135 -11.45 1.07 -12.01
CA THR A 135 -11.02 -0.34 -11.97
C THR A 135 -11.15 -0.93 -10.57
N LEU A 136 -10.72 -0.19 -9.54
CA LEU A 136 -10.76 -0.67 -8.16
C LEU A 136 -12.19 -0.70 -7.60
N LYS A 137 -12.98 0.36 -7.83
CA LYS A 137 -14.40 0.40 -7.44
C LYS A 137 -15.18 -0.77 -8.04
N LYS A 138 -15.04 -0.98 -9.35
CA LYS A 138 -15.69 -2.10 -10.04
C LYS A 138 -15.32 -3.46 -9.41
N LYS A 139 -14.06 -3.67 -9.04
CA LYS A 139 -13.63 -4.91 -8.38
C LYS A 139 -14.23 -5.10 -6.99
N ILE A 140 -14.41 -4.01 -6.26
CA ILE A 140 -15.07 -4.01 -4.94
C ILE A 140 -16.55 -4.31 -5.11
N ASP A 141 -17.22 -3.62 -6.05
CA ASP A 141 -18.65 -3.83 -6.33
C ASP A 141 -18.91 -5.28 -6.75
N GLU A 142 -18.14 -5.83 -7.69
CA GLU A 142 -18.21 -7.24 -8.11
C GLU A 142 -17.99 -8.21 -6.93
N PHE A 143 -17.12 -7.87 -5.97
CA PHE A 143 -16.90 -8.68 -4.79
C PHE A 143 -18.10 -8.65 -3.82
N GLN A 144 -18.71 -7.48 -3.62
CA GLN A 144 -19.90 -7.33 -2.77
C GLN A 144 -21.15 -7.97 -3.39
N GLU A 145 -21.34 -7.82 -4.70
CA GLU A 145 -22.51 -8.32 -5.45
C GLU A 145 -22.50 -9.83 -5.67
N SER A 146 -21.37 -10.51 -5.48
CA SER A 146 -21.24 -11.96 -5.72
C SER A 146 -21.97 -12.87 -4.71
N ASP A 147 -23.07 -12.40 -4.10
CA ASP A 147 -23.84 -13.06 -3.02
C ASP A 147 -22.96 -13.54 -1.85
N SER A 148 -21.81 -12.91 -1.69
CA SER A 148 -20.75 -13.35 -0.78
C SER A 148 -21.08 -12.97 0.68
N GLY A 149 -22.06 -12.09 0.88
CA GLY A 149 -22.51 -11.58 2.19
C GLY A 149 -21.56 -10.56 2.81
N TRP A 150 -20.53 -10.12 2.07
CA TRP A 150 -19.51 -9.19 2.55
C TRP A 150 -19.87 -7.74 2.23
N ALA A 151 -19.72 -6.87 3.22
CA ALA A 151 -19.82 -5.42 3.04
C ALA A 151 -18.47 -4.74 3.28
N PHE A 152 -18.15 -3.76 2.44
CA PHE A 152 -17.00 -2.87 2.66
C PHE A 152 -17.16 -2.14 4.00
N LEU A 153 -16.09 -2.14 4.80
CA LEU A 153 -16.05 -1.46 6.09
C LEU A 153 -15.11 -0.26 6.07
N SER A 154 -13.86 -0.48 5.63
CA SER A 154 -12.86 0.59 5.60
C SER A 154 -11.66 0.28 4.72
N ASN A 155 -10.90 1.32 4.39
CA ASN A 155 -9.59 1.18 3.76
C ASN A 155 -8.54 0.76 4.79
N SER A 156 -7.60 -0.09 4.38
CA SER A 156 -6.49 -0.56 5.23
C SER A 156 -5.15 -0.42 4.53
N HIS A 157 -4.09 -0.48 5.32
CA HIS A 157 -2.73 -0.76 4.84
C HIS A 157 -2.29 -2.12 5.38
N LEU A 158 -1.41 -2.81 4.66
CA LEU A 158 -0.60 -3.94 5.13
C LEU A 158 0.76 -3.43 5.60
#